data_AF-A0A1G4EDZ5-F1
#
_entry.id   AF-A0A1G4EDZ5-F1
#
_cell.length_a   1.000
_cell.length_b   1.000
_cell.length_c   1.000
_cell.angle_alpha   90.00
_cell.angle_beta   90.00
_cell.angle_gamma   90.00
#
_symmetry.space_group_name_H-M   'P 1'
#
loop_
_entity.id
_entity.type
_entity.pdbx_description
1 polymer ?
#
loop_
_entity_poly.entity_id
_entity_poly.type
_entity_poly.pdbx_seq_one_letter_code
_entity_poly.pdbx_strand_id
1 'polypeptide(L)'
;MEESIFTYVNKFPEFNTIISGKEINSRGSDNGKCKSFKDVELIAYSDPNNSFTDTCKKIAEHHQEIINKAKSSQIALCKYINYWIYDTLQSMPEFSHNKLLNKFYEKIEKLDFCKPYRNSIDKRTYDELKELYNIIYHLTHGYVLVYHKLKGKKNKFVYRMHDSQDNSDMDDSRYTLAYQSSLDSESEYSI
;
A
#
# COMPACT_ATOMS: atom_id res chain seq x y z
N MET A 1 -21.44 -10.95 -6.85
CA MET A 1 -21.36 -9.98 -5.75
C MET A 1 -20.09 -9.19 -5.99
N GLU A 2 -20.20 -7.88 -6.18
CA GLU A 2 -19.02 -7.05 -6.43
C GLU A 2 -18.23 -6.97 -5.12
N GLU A 3 -17.00 -7.49 -5.11
CA GLU A 3 -16.17 -7.44 -3.92
C GLU A 3 -15.70 -6.01 -3.68
N SER A 4 -15.97 -5.53 -2.47
CA SER A 4 -15.62 -4.19 -2.01
C SER A 4 -14.11 -3.95 -2.09
N ILE A 5 -13.70 -2.74 -2.50
CA ILE A 5 -12.30 -2.34 -2.52
C ILE A 5 -11.68 -2.37 -1.11
N PHE A 6 -12.48 -2.11 -0.08
CA PHE A 6 -12.05 -2.11 1.32
C PHE A 6 -11.58 -3.49 1.81
N THR A 7 -12.07 -4.57 1.22
CA THR A 7 -11.63 -5.95 1.54
C THR A 7 -10.14 -6.16 1.24
N TYR A 8 -9.58 -5.36 0.33
CA TYR A 8 -8.22 -5.55 -0.21
C TYR A 8 -7.21 -4.50 0.22
N VAL A 9 -7.63 -3.46 0.95
CA VAL A 9 -6.77 -2.32 1.30
C VAL A 9 -5.56 -2.74 2.14
N ASN A 10 -5.67 -3.82 2.93
CA ASN A 10 -4.58 -4.40 3.69
C ASN A 10 -3.42 -4.91 2.83
N LYS A 11 -3.66 -5.20 1.54
CA LYS A 11 -2.64 -5.65 0.58
C LYS A 11 -1.97 -4.51 -0.16
N PHE A 12 -2.51 -3.30 -0.11
CA PHE A 12 -1.99 -2.18 -0.89
C PHE A 12 -0.54 -1.80 -0.51
N PRO A 13 -0.15 -1.72 0.77
CA PRO A 13 1.25 -1.48 1.14
C PRO A 13 2.20 -2.56 0.61
N GLU A 14 1.77 -3.82 0.67
CA GLU A 14 2.57 -4.96 0.19
C GLU A 14 2.77 -4.89 -1.33
N PHE A 15 1.71 -4.61 -2.10
CA PHE A 15 1.82 -4.37 -3.54
C PHE A 15 2.74 -3.19 -3.85
N ASN A 16 2.56 -2.06 -3.16
CA ASN A 16 3.38 -0.87 -3.37
C ASN A 16 4.87 -1.16 -3.15
N THR A 17 5.22 -1.88 -2.08
CA THR A 17 6.60 -2.28 -1.78
C THR A 17 7.16 -3.23 -2.83
N ILE A 18 6.39 -4.26 -3.22
CA ILE A 18 6.83 -5.24 -4.23
C ILE A 18 7.04 -4.55 -5.58
N ILE A 19 6.10 -3.71 -6.03
CA ILE A 19 6.18 -2.97 -7.29
C ILE A 19 7.38 -2.04 -7.26
N SER A 20 7.57 -1.27 -6.18
CA SER A 20 8.71 -0.34 -6.07
C SER A 20 10.06 -1.04 -6.23
N GLY A 21 10.20 -2.26 -5.68
CA GLY A 21 11.39 -3.09 -5.78
C GLY A 21 11.59 -3.84 -7.11
N LYS A 22 10.67 -3.74 -8.08
CA LYS A 22 10.85 -4.35 -9.41
C LYS A 22 11.80 -3.53 -10.28
N GLU A 23 12.67 -4.24 -11.00
CA GLU A 23 13.49 -3.68 -12.07
C GLU A 23 12.67 -3.55 -13.37
N ILE A 24 13.04 -2.55 -14.18
CA ILE A 24 12.40 -2.28 -15.47
C ILE A 24 13.28 -2.89 -16.56
N ASN A 25 12.71 -3.80 -17.34
CA ASN A 25 13.41 -4.36 -18.48
C ASN A 25 13.20 -3.46 -19.69
N SER A 26 14.23 -2.72 -20.10
CA SER A 26 14.16 -1.73 -21.18
C SER A 26 13.78 -2.28 -22.56
N ARG A 27 13.72 -3.61 -22.72
CA ARG A 27 13.41 -4.32 -23.97
C ARG A 27 11.94 -4.77 -24.10
N GLY A 28 11.07 -4.50 -23.13
CA GLY A 28 9.66 -4.89 -23.16
C GLY A 28 8.79 -4.04 -24.11
N SER A 29 7.83 -4.68 -24.79
CA SER A 29 6.85 -4.03 -25.68
C SER A 29 5.94 -3.01 -24.97
N ASP A 30 5.77 -3.12 -23.65
CA ASP A 30 4.88 -2.26 -22.86
C ASP A 30 5.51 -0.92 -22.49
N ASN A 31 6.83 -0.80 -22.69
CA ASN A 31 7.58 0.44 -22.48
C ASN A 31 6.98 1.58 -23.32
N GLY A 32 6.53 1.27 -24.54
CA GLY A 32 5.83 2.22 -25.42
C GLY A 32 4.40 2.52 -24.98
N LYS A 33 3.66 1.51 -24.48
CA LYS A 33 2.22 1.64 -24.16
C LYS A 33 1.99 2.50 -22.91
N CYS A 34 2.73 2.26 -21.83
CA CYS A 34 2.66 3.06 -20.60
C CYS A 34 3.06 4.52 -20.85
N LYS A 35 4.17 4.74 -21.56
CA LYS A 35 4.62 6.08 -21.93
C LYS A 35 3.59 6.79 -22.82
N SER A 36 3.08 6.10 -23.85
CA SER A 36 2.06 6.67 -24.72
C SER A 36 0.74 6.93 -23.99
N PHE A 37 0.36 6.13 -22.98
CA PHE A 37 -0.81 6.44 -22.15
C PHE A 37 -0.57 7.75 -21.39
N LYS A 38 0.57 7.87 -20.71
CA LYS A 38 0.93 9.09 -19.98
C LYS A 38 0.96 10.32 -20.90
N ASP A 39 1.59 10.23 -22.07
CA ASP A 39 1.76 11.38 -22.97
C ASP A 39 0.46 11.81 -23.67
N VAL A 40 -0.53 10.92 -23.84
CA VAL A 40 -1.79 11.22 -24.56
C VAL A 40 -2.95 11.48 -23.60
N GLU A 41 -3.06 10.69 -22.54
CA GLU A 41 -4.21 10.73 -21.63
C GLU A 41 -3.95 11.57 -20.38
N LEU A 42 -2.68 11.70 -19.98
CA LEU A 42 -2.26 12.44 -18.78
C LEU A 42 -1.43 13.68 -19.15
N ILE A 43 -1.84 14.43 -20.19
CA ILE A 43 -1.09 15.58 -20.71
C ILE A 43 -0.84 16.66 -19.65
N ALA A 44 -1.83 16.92 -18.79
CA ALA A 44 -1.73 17.91 -17.71
C ALA A 44 -1.02 17.38 -16.44
N TYR A 45 -0.69 16.09 -16.40
CA TYR A 45 0.05 15.49 -15.30
C TYR A 45 1.55 15.65 -15.53
N SER A 46 2.21 16.35 -14.60
CA SER A 46 3.67 16.32 -14.52
C SER A 46 4.10 14.98 -13.95
N ASP A 47 4.90 14.21 -14.70
CA ASP A 47 5.42 12.90 -14.29
C ASP A 47 6.89 13.04 -13.86
N PRO A 48 7.18 13.59 -12.66
CA PRO A 48 8.54 13.78 -12.20
C PRO A 48 9.25 12.43 -12.15
N ASN A 49 10.46 12.39 -12.71
CA ASN A 49 11.29 11.18 -12.77
C ASN A 49 10.60 9.95 -13.42
N ASN A 50 9.63 10.16 -14.31
CA ASN A 50 8.87 9.08 -14.98
C ASN A 50 8.15 8.13 -13.99
N SER A 51 7.80 8.61 -12.80
CA SER A 51 7.19 7.83 -11.72
C SER A 51 5.96 7.00 -12.14
N PHE A 52 5.02 7.61 -12.87
CA PHE A 52 3.83 6.92 -13.37
C PHE A 52 4.24 5.91 -14.44
N THR A 53 5.02 6.37 -15.41
CA THR A 53 5.44 5.58 -16.57
C THR A 53 6.18 4.31 -16.14
N ASP A 54 7.04 4.41 -15.14
CA ASP A 54 7.83 3.29 -14.62
C ASP A 54 6.99 2.36 -13.74
N THR A 55 6.12 2.90 -12.89
CA THR A 55 5.20 2.08 -12.08
C THR A 55 4.24 1.27 -12.98
N CYS A 56 3.69 1.90 -14.02
CA CYS A 56 2.87 1.23 -15.03
C CYS A 56 3.60 0.04 -15.67
N LYS A 57 4.86 0.23 -16.10
CA LYS A 57 5.67 -0.84 -16.70
C LYS A 57 5.91 -1.97 -15.72
N LYS A 58 6.29 -1.65 -14.49
CA LYS A 58 6.56 -2.66 -13.45
C LYS A 58 5.32 -3.52 -13.20
N ILE A 59 4.14 -2.91 -13.14
CA ILE A 59 2.88 -3.63 -13.00
C ILE A 59 2.60 -4.50 -14.23
N ALA A 60 2.65 -3.92 -15.43
CA ALA A 60 2.33 -4.63 -16.68
C ALA A 60 3.29 -5.80 -16.97
N GLU A 61 4.58 -5.65 -16.68
CA GLU A 61 5.59 -6.68 -16.94
C GLU A 61 5.60 -7.78 -15.87
N HIS A 62 5.32 -7.43 -14.61
CA HIS A 62 5.51 -8.32 -13.47
C HIS A 62 4.22 -8.72 -12.75
N HIS A 63 3.03 -8.48 -13.32
CA HIS A 63 1.76 -8.67 -12.61
C HIS A 63 1.61 -10.05 -11.94
N GLN A 64 1.99 -11.15 -12.62
CA GLN A 64 1.90 -12.49 -12.03
C GLN A 64 2.85 -12.65 -10.84
N GLU A 65 4.08 -12.17 -10.97
CA GLU A 65 5.05 -12.22 -9.88
C GLU A 65 4.65 -11.34 -8.70
N ILE A 66 4.05 -10.18 -8.97
CA ILE A 66 3.52 -9.28 -7.94
C ILE A 66 2.43 -9.99 -7.14
N ILE A 67 1.44 -10.60 -7.83
CA ILE A 67 0.34 -11.35 -7.20
C ILE A 67 0.90 -12.50 -6.35
N ASN A 68 1.82 -13.29 -6.92
CA ASN A 68 2.40 -14.45 -6.25
C ASN A 68 3.22 -14.05 -5.01
N LYS A 69 4.07 -13.02 -5.12
CA LYS A 69 4.87 -12.53 -4.00
C LYS A 69 4.02 -11.95 -2.87
N ALA A 70 2.94 -11.24 -3.21
CA ALA A 70 1.99 -10.69 -2.23
C ALA A 70 1.06 -11.75 -1.61
N LYS A 71 1.14 -13.01 -2.10
CA LYS A 71 0.23 -14.11 -1.75
C LYS A 71 -1.23 -13.63 -1.79
N SER A 72 -1.60 -13.03 -2.92
CA SER A 72 -2.88 -12.33 -3.08
C SER A 72 -3.59 -12.76 -4.36
N SER A 73 -4.70 -12.09 -4.70
CA SER A 73 -5.51 -12.38 -5.87
C SER A 73 -5.30 -11.36 -7.00
N GLN A 74 -5.69 -11.74 -8.22
CA GLN A 74 -5.78 -10.80 -9.35
C GLN A 74 -6.69 -9.62 -9.03
N ILE A 75 -7.84 -9.90 -8.39
CA ILE A 75 -8.83 -8.89 -7.98
C ILE A 75 -8.15 -7.85 -7.08
N ALA A 76 -7.40 -8.28 -6.07
CA ALA A 76 -6.70 -7.40 -5.15
C ALA A 76 -5.71 -6.48 -5.89
N LEU A 77 -4.94 -7.02 -6.84
CA LEU A 77 -4.03 -6.20 -7.66
C LEU A 77 -4.80 -5.18 -8.52
N CYS A 78 -5.90 -5.58 -9.16
CA CYS A 78 -6.71 -4.68 -9.98
C CYS A 78 -7.33 -3.54 -9.15
N LYS A 79 -7.80 -3.84 -7.94
CA LYS A 79 -8.30 -2.83 -6.99
C LYS A 79 -7.18 -1.87 -6.56
N TYR A 80 -5.98 -2.39 -6.31
CA TYR A 80 -4.80 -1.56 -6.04
C TYR A 80 -4.45 -0.66 -7.22
N ILE A 81 -4.48 -1.16 -8.46
CA ILE A 81 -4.20 -0.36 -9.68
C ILE A 81 -5.21 0.78 -9.80
N ASN A 82 -6.51 0.51 -9.60
CA ASN A 82 -7.53 1.57 -9.63
C ASN A 82 -7.27 2.65 -8.56
N TYR A 83 -6.89 2.23 -7.34
CA TYR A 83 -6.51 3.15 -6.27
C TYR A 83 -5.26 3.96 -6.63
N TRP A 84 -4.20 3.32 -7.11
CA TRP A 84 -2.95 3.96 -7.48
C TRP A 84 -3.14 4.97 -8.62
N ILE A 85 -3.96 4.66 -9.61
CA ILE A 85 -4.32 5.61 -10.67
C ILE A 85 -5.03 6.83 -10.05
N TYR A 86 -6.03 6.63 -9.20
CA TYR A 86 -6.70 7.76 -8.54
C TYR A 86 -5.76 8.63 -7.70
N ASP A 87 -4.89 8.00 -6.91
CA ASP A 87 -3.87 8.65 -6.07
C ASP A 87 -2.90 9.49 -6.91
N THR A 88 -2.44 8.96 -8.04
CA THR A 88 -1.55 9.67 -8.98
C THR A 88 -2.22 10.92 -9.55
N LEU A 89 -3.50 10.80 -9.91
CA LEU A 89 -4.26 11.85 -10.58
C LEU A 89 -4.69 12.99 -9.65
N GLN A 90 -4.55 12.85 -8.32
CA GLN A 90 -4.85 13.92 -7.36
C GLN A 90 -4.08 15.22 -7.64
N SER A 91 -2.94 15.12 -8.32
CA SER A 91 -2.12 16.27 -8.72
C SER A 91 -2.66 17.02 -9.95
N MET A 92 -3.65 16.46 -10.66
CA MET A 92 -4.31 17.12 -11.78
C MET A 92 -5.47 18.01 -11.29
N PRO A 93 -5.72 19.17 -11.92
CA PRO A 93 -6.79 20.07 -11.51
C PRO A 93 -8.19 19.43 -11.64
N GLU A 94 -8.43 18.67 -12.71
CA GLU A 94 -9.66 17.93 -12.94
C GLU A 94 -9.37 16.64 -13.72
N PHE A 95 -10.07 15.55 -13.39
CA PHE A 95 -9.98 14.30 -14.14
C PHE A 95 -11.26 13.45 -13.98
N SER A 96 -11.55 12.62 -14.98
CA SER A 96 -12.60 11.60 -14.89
C SER A 96 -11.95 10.23 -14.68
N HIS A 97 -12.01 9.73 -13.45
CA HIS A 97 -11.38 8.45 -13.11
C HIS A 97 -11.89 7.28 -13.95
N ASN A 98 -13.21 7.16 -14.11
CA ASN A 98 -13.81 6.10 -14.92
C ASN A 98 -13.32 6.13 -16.37
N LYS A 99 -13.32 7.32 -17.00
CA LYS A 99 -12.86 7.49 -18.39
C LYS A 99 -11.39 7.09 -18.53
N LEU A 100 -10.54 7.49 -17.57
CA LEU A 100 -9.12 7.16 -17.59
C LEU A 100 -8.86 5.67 -17.37
N LEU A 101 -9.58 5.03 -16.44
CA LEU A 101 -9.47 3.58 -16.25
C LEU A 101 -9.88 2.80 -17.52
N ASN A 102 -10.94 3.22 -18.22
CA ASN A 102 -11.36 2.59 -19.48
C ASN A 102 -10.19 2.60 -20.48
N LYS A 103 -9.64 3.77 -20.73
CA LYS A 103 -8.54 3.95 -21.68
C LYS A 103 -7.26 3.26 -21.22
N PHE A 104 -7.00 3.22 -19.91
CA PHE A 104 -5.83 2.57 -19.35
C PHE A 104 -5.87 1.07 -19.64
N TYR A 105 -6.96 0.39 -19.28
CA TYR A 105 -7.10 -1.04 -19.52
C TYR A 105 -7.34 -1.41 -20.99
N GLU A 106 -7.82 -0.49 -21.83
CA GLU A 106 -7.84 -0.69 -23.29
C GLU A 106 -6.43 -0.65 -23.89
N LYS A 107 -5.56 0.21 -23.37
CA LYS A 107 -4.22 0.43 -23.92
C LYS A 107 -3.18 -0.54 -23.38
N ILE A 108 -3.25 -0.90 -22.10
CA ILE A 108 -2.29 -1.80 -21.45
C ILE A 108 -2.83 -3.24 -21.46
N GLU A 109 -2.78 -3.88 -22.62
CA GLU A 109 -3.36 -5.21 -22.88
C GLU A 109 -2.96 -6.31 -21.87
N LYS A 110 -1.74 -6.25 -21.31
CA LYS A 110 -1.32 -7.20 -20.27
C LYS A 110 -2.16 -7.14 -19.00
N LEU A 111 -2.87 -6.04 -18.78
CA LEU A 111 -3.76 -5.82 -17.64
C LEU A 111 -5.24 -6.01 -18.03
N ASP A 112 -5.52 -6.66 -19.17
CA ASP A 112 -6.89 -6.93 -19.63
C ASP A 112 -7.72 -7.72 -18.61
N PHE A 113 -7.07 -8.59 -17.81
CA PHE A 113 -7.72 -9.33 -16.73
C PHE A 113 -8.31 -8.41 -15.64
N CYS A 114 -7.93 -7.13 -15.59
CA CYS A 114 -8.51 -6.14 -14.69
C CYS A 114 -9.76 -5.44 -15.24
N LYS A 115 -10.10 -5.58 -16.52
CA LYS A 115 -11.30 -4.97 -17.13
C LYS A 115 -12.60 -5.28 -16.36
N PRO A 116 -12.85 -6.53 -15.88
CA PRO A 116 -14.04 -6.84 -15.10
C PRO A 116 -14.08 -6.19 -13.71
N TYR A 117 -12.93 -5.76 -13.19
CA TYR A 117 -12.77 -5.16 -11.85
C TYR A 117 -12.50 -3.66 -11.90
N ARG A 118 -12.74 -3.06 -13.06
CA ARG A 118 -12.54 -1.64 -13.33
C ARG A 118 -13.64 -0.82 -12.68
N ASN A 119 -13.43 -0.47 -11.42
CA ASN A 119 -14.40 0.25 -10.62
C ASN A 119 -13.82 1.62 -10.31
N SER A 120 -14.50 2.66 -10.78
CA SER A 120 -14.10 4.03 -10.48
C SER A 120 -14.31 4.33 -9.02
N ILE A 121 -13.26 4.80 -8.38
CA ILE A 121 -13.26 5.36 -7.04
C ILE A 121 -13.70 6.81 -7.11
N ASP A 122 -14.62 7.22 -6.24
CA ASP A 122 -14.98 8.62 -6.01
C ASP A 122 -14.12 9.23 -4.90
N LYS A 123 -14.20 10.55 -4.72
CA LYS A 123 -13.34 11.26 -3.77
C LYS A 123 -13.50 10.75 -2.35
N ARG A 124 -14.74 10.53 -1.91
CA ARG A 124 -15.03 10.05 -0.55
C ARG A 124 -14.41 8.68 -0.30
N THR A 125 -14.63 7.75 -1.23
CA THR A 125 -14.08 6.39 -1.15
C THR A 125 -12.55 6.42 -1.17
N TYR A 126 -11.95 7.30 -1.97
CA TYR A 126 -10.51 7.50 -1.97
C TYR A 126 -9.98 8.03 -0.63
N ASP A 127 -10.62 9.06 -0.06
CA ASP A 127 -10.21 9.65 1.22
C ASP A 127 -10.21 8.57 2.33
N GLU A 128 -11.29 7.77 2.41
CA GLU A 128 -11.39 6.63 3.34
C GLU A 128 -10.31 5.56 3.08
N LEU A 129 -10.06 5.20 1.81
CA LEU A 129 -9.01 4.25 1.44
C LEU A 129 -7.62 4.76 1.80
N LYS A 130 -7.36 6.07 1.62
CA LYS A 130 -6.07 6.69 1.89
C LYS A 130 -5.76 6.66 3.39
N GLU A 131 -6.75 6.96 4.23
CA GLU A 131 -6.61 6.85 5.68
C GLU A 131 -6.28 5.42 6.11
N LEU A 132 -7.04 4.43 5.61
CA LEU A 132 -6.80 3.01 5.90
C LEU A 132 -5.42 2.56 5.41
N TYR A 133 -5.03 2.95 4.19
CA TYR A 133 -3.71 2.68 3.64
C TYR A 133 -2.60 3.21 4.57
N ASN A 134 -2.73 4.47 5.03
CA ASN A 134 -1.74 5.09 5.92
C ASN A 134 -1.66 4.37 7.27
N ILE A 135 -2.79 4.06 7.90
CA ILE A 135 -2.83 3.32 9.17
C ILE A 135 -2.13 1.96 9.01
N ILE A 136 -2.50 1.19 7.98
CA ILE A 136 -1.93 -0.13 7.73
C ILE A 136 -0.45 -0.04 7.40
N TYR A 137 -0.04 0.96 6.60
CA TYR A 137 1.36 1.22 6.29
C TYR A 137 2.16 1.49 7.57
N HIS A 138 1.67 2.35 8.46
CA HIS A 138 2.34 2.67 9.72
C HIS A 138 2.40 1.48 10.68
N LEU A 139 1.35 0.67 10.78
CA LEU A 139 1.40 -0.55 11.59
C LEU A 139 2.44 -1.50 11.00
N THR A 140 2.30 -1.88 9.73
CA THR A 140 3.20 -2.87 9.10
C THR A 140 4.66 -2.44 9.06
N HIS A 141 4.97 -1.19 8.71
CA HIS A 141 6.35 -0.71 8.59
C HIS A 141 6.91 -0.17 9.90
N GLY A 142 6.07 0.43 10.77
CA GLY A 142 6.46 0.87 12.10
C GLY A 142 6.82 -0.29 13.01
N TYR A 143 6.03 -1.36 13.03
CA TYR A 143 6.37 -2.59 13.76
C TYR A 143 7.67 -3.22 13.25
N VAL A 144 7.91 -3.23 11.93
CA VAL A 144 9.14 -3.77 11.33
C VAL A 144 10.38 -2.97 11.77
N LEU A 145 10.31 -1.63 11.85
CA LEU A 145 11.41 -0.80 12.34
C LEU A 145 11.72 -1.08 13.81
N VAL A 146 10.71 -1.24 14.67
CA VAL A 146 10.88 -1.63 16.08
C VAL A 146 11.51 -3.01 16.18
N TYR A 147 11.01 -3.99 15.43
CA TYR A 147 11.51 -5.35 15.44
C TYR A 147 12.98 -5.45 14.97
N HIS A 148 13.36 -4.75 13.89
CA HIS A 148 14.74 -4.70 13.43
C HIS A 148 15.68 -3.98 14.42
N LYS A 149 15.22 -2.91 15.08
CA LYS A 149 15.97 -2.22 16.14
C LYS A 149 16.22 -3.13 17.36
N LEU A 150 15.26 -3.99 17.71
CA LEU A 150 15.41 -4.99 18.78
C LEU A 150 16.35 -6.13 18.37
N LYS A 151 16.27 -6.60 17.11
CA LYS A 151 17.10 -7.71 16.60
C LYS A 151 18.56 -7.30 16.36
N GLY A 152 18.81 -6.04 16.03
CA GLY A 152 20.17 -5.45 15.89
C GLY A 152 20.90 -5.22 17.23
N LYS A 153 20.19 -5.30 18.37
CA LYS A 153 20.76 -5.21 19.72
C LYS A 153 21.02 -6.59 20.35
N LYS A 154 21.44 -7.59 19.56
CA LYS A 154 22.03 -8.82 20.12
C LYS A 154 23.47 -8.57 20.57
N ASN A 155 23.63 -7.80 21.64
CA ASN A 155 24.62 -8.06 22.69
C ASN A 155 24.42 -7.07 23.84
N LYS A 156 24.20 -7.65 25.03
CA LYS A 156 24.23 -7.01 26.35
C LYS A 156 23.00 -6.19 26.75
N PHE A 157 21.91 -6.87 27.09
CA PHE A 157 21.08 -6.43 28.22
C PHE A 157 20.90 -7.61 29.17
N VAL A 158 21.69 -7.59 30.25
CA VAL A 158 21.39 -8.30 31.49
C VAL A 158 20.26 -7.51 32.12
N TYR A 159 19.07 -8.09 32.20
CA TYR A 159 18.00 -7.52 33.02
C TYR A 159 18.40 -7.68 34.49
N ARG A 160 18.86 -6.59 35.12
CA ARG A 160 18.76 -6.45 36.59
C ARG A 160 17.45 -5.74 36.87
N MET A 161 16.46 -6.50 37.32
CA MET A 161 15.37 -5.94 38.11
C MET A 161 16.00 -5.50 39.43
N HIS A 162 16.15 -4.19 39.61
CA HIS A 162 16.31 -3.63 40.94
C HIS A 162 14.94 -3.16 41.38
N ASP A 163 14.36 -3.91 42.30
CA ASP A 163 13.34 -3.39 43.20
C ASP A 163 13.98 -2.24 43.99
N SER A 164 13.45 -1.04 43.82
CA SER A 164 13.64 0.05 44.78
C SER A 164 12.31 0.72 44.98
N GLN A 165 11.74 0.43 46.14
CA GLN A 165 10.68 1.19 46.77
C GLN A 165 11.09 2.66 46.94
N ASP A 166 10.04 3.48 47.02
CA ASP A 166 9.97 4.82 47.61
C ASP A 166 10.25 6.06 46.73
N ASN A 167 9.12 6.62 46.27
CA ASN A 167 8.67 8.01 46.40
C ASN A 167 9.56 9.15 45.88
N SER A 168 9.15 9.80 44.78
CA SER A 168 8.34 11.05 44.83
C SER A 168 8.22 11.71 43.44
N ASP A 169 6.96 11.94 43.03
CA ASP A 169 6.42 13.04 42.22
C ASP A 169 6.61 13.11 40.69
N MET A 170 5.49 12.74 40.01
CA MET A 170 4.83 13.34 38.83
C MET A 170 5.61 13.55 37.51
N ASP A 171 5.10 13.29 36.31
CA ASP A 171 3.89 12.65 35.76
C ASP A 171 4.10 12.64 34.23
N ASP A 172 4.13 11.47 33.56
CA ASP A 172 3.73 11.39 32.13
C ASP A 172 3.25 9.96 31.80
N SER A 173 2.17 9.60 32.48
CA SER A 173 1.42 8.36 32.38
C SER A 173 0.58 8.29 31.07
N ARG A 174 1.22 8.17 29.89
CA ARG A 174 0.46 7.86 28.66
C ARG A 174 1.01 6.74 27.79
N TYR A 175 2.24 6.28 28.02
CA TYR A 175 2.81 5.18 27.21
C TYR A 175 2.61 3.79 27.80
N THR A 176 2.29 3.68 29.10
CA THR A 176 2.18 2.39 29.80
C THR A 176 0.78 1.78 29.74
N LEU A 177 -0.26 2.59 29.55
CA LEU A 177 -1.66 2.12 29.60
C LEU A 177 -2.12 1.38 28.33
N ALA A 178 -1.46 1.56 27.19
CA ALA A 178 -1.84 0.89 25.95
C ALA A 178 -1.35 -0.57 25.85
N TYR A 179 -0.42 -0.99 26.71
CA TYR A 179 0.10 -2.36 26.72
C TYR A 179 -0.61 -3.27 27.73
N GLN A 180 -1.19 -2.69 28.79
CA GLN A 180 -1.92 -3.47 29.80
C GLN A 180 -3.33 -3.85 29.32
N SER A 181 -4.02 -2.96 28.59
CA SER A 181 -5.39 -3.23 28.11
C SER A 181 -5.47 -4.29 27.01
N SER A 182 -4.38 -4.56 26.29
CA SER A 182 -4.33 -5.61 25.27
C SER A 182 -4.04 -7.00 25.83
N LEU A 183 -3.49 -7.09 27.05
CA LEU A 183 -3.21 -8.37 27.70
C LEU A 183 -4.40 -8.88 28.52
N ASP A 184 -5.24 -7.98 29.03
CA ASP A 184 -6.42 -8.36 29.82
C ASP A 184 -7.63 -8.80 28.94
N SER A 185 -7.63 -8.51 27.63
CA SER A 185 -8.70 -8.98 26.72
C SER A 185 -8.44 -10.35 26.07
N GLU A 186 -7.24 -10.92 26.21
CA GLU A 186 -6.90 -12.24 25.65
C GLU A 186 -7.04 -13.41 26.64
N SER A 187 -7.49 -13.18 27.88
CA SER A 187 -7.64 -14.27 28.88
C SER A 187 -9.08 -14.70 29.22
N GLU A 188 -10.13 -14.15 28.58
CA GLU A 188 -11.53 -14.46 28.97
C GLU A 188 -12.37 -15.28 27.96
N TYR A 189 -11.76 -15.95 26.98
CA TYR A 189 -12.47 -17.01 26.23
C TYR A 189 -11.62 -18.29 26.12
N SER A 190 -11.57 -19.03 27.22
CA SER A 190 -11.34 -20.49 27.22
C SER A 190 -11.85 -21.09 28.53
N ILE A 191 -13.16 -21.38 28.57
CA ILE A 191 -13.74 -22.52 29.28
C ILE A 191 -14.83 -23.10 28.37
#